data_AF-A0AA88L7D1-F1
#
_entry.id   AF-A0AA88L7D1-F1
#
_cell.length_a   1.000
_cell.length_b   1.000
_cell.length_c   1.000
_cell.angle_alpha   90.00
_cell.angle_beta   90.00
_cell.angle_gamma   90.00
#
_symmetry.space_group_name_H-M   'P 1'
#
loop_
_entity.id
_entity.type
_entity.pdbx_description
1 polymer ?
#
loop_
_entity_poly.entity_id
_entity_poly.type
_entity_poly.pdbx_seq_one_letter_code
_entity_poly.pdbx_strand_id
1 'polypeptide(L)'
;MSVGLETKDIIERLKRLRRQQCLKELKNLLPSVYSPMASIHGTYTIWLKGPDGPNEVIDFKPPFLRIRVYPELEKRLQMKLPHPSTLDTPEAVAVLDRISTKHNVRCPPLRTAARFLDKLVGHFLEEEITSPTFIIDYPLVMSPLAKCHRTQPGLTERFKLFVGKKEICNGCTEQNDPFELRKRFVQQVKDRAAGDDEAHIVYEDFCTAMEYGLPPTGGCGMGIDRIAMFLTNSTNIQDIMLLPAMKNMLKRTANCMGEYRADI
;
A
#
# COMPACT_ATOMS: atom_id res chain seq x y z
N MET A 1 24.11 -29.21 -30.96
CA MET A 1 22.95 -29.55 -30.11
C MET A 1 23.14 -29.23 -28.62
N SER A 2 24.08 -28.35 -28.22
CA SER A 2 24.38 -28.05 -26.81
C SER A 2 23.86 -26.70 -26.28
N VAL A 3 23.50 -25.75 -27.15
CA VAL A 3 23.11 -24.38 -26.73
C VAL A 3 21.75 -24.33 -26.00
N GLY A 4 20.85 -25.28 -26.28
CA GLY A 4 19.49 -25.29 -25.72
C GLY A 4 19.37 -25.73 -24.24
N LEU A 5 20.37 -26.46 -23.72
CA LEU A 5 20.40 -26.92 -22.32
C LEU A 5 20.90 -25.83 -21.37
N GLU A 6 21.98 -25.11 -21.73
CA GLU A 6 22.48 -23.97 -20.95
C GLU A 6 21.46 -22.83 -20.88
N THR A 7 20.74 -22.55 -21.97
CA THR A 7 19.75 -21.47 -21.99
C THR A 7 18.58 -21.76 -21.05
N LYS A 8 18.13 -23.02 -20.96
CA LYS A 8 17.08 -23.42 -20.01
C LYS A 8 17.55 -23.33 -18.56
N ASP A 9 18.78 -23.74 -18.26
CA ASP A 9 19.34 -23.63 -16.91
C ASP A 9 19.60 -22.17 -16.49
N ILE A 10 20.02 -21.31 -17.42
CA ILE A 10 20.15 -19.87 -17.19
C ILE A 10 18.76 -19.25 -16.95
N ILE A 11 17.75 -19.61 -17.74
CA ILE A 11 16.37 -19.17 -17.53
C ILE A 11 15.83 -19.65 -16.18
N GLU A 12 16.12 -20.89 -15.78
CA GLU A 12 15.67 -21.46 -14.52
C GLU A 12 16.42 -20.83 -13.32
N ARG A 13 17.72 -20.53 -13.46
CA ARG A 13 18.50 -19.72 -12.49
C ARG A 13 17.99 -18.29 -12.39
N LEU A 14 17.70 -17.63 -13.52
CA LEU A 14 17.11 -16.29 -13.55
C LEU A 14 15.71 -16.29 -12.93
N LYS A 15 14.89 -17.33 -13.17
CA LYS A 15 13.61 -17.54 -12.49
C LYS A 15 13.80 -17.76 -10.98
N ARG A 16 14.81 -18.51 -10.54
CA ARG A 16 15.16 -18.69 -9.12
C ARG A 16 15.63 -17.40 -8.45
N LEU A 17 16.45 -16.59 -9.13
CA LEU A 17 16.87 -15.27 -8.66
C LEU A 17 15.67 -14.31 -8.57
N ARG A 18 14.79 -14.32 -9.60
CA ARG A 18 13.50 -13.59 -9.59
C ARG A 18 12.57 -13.98 -8.44
N ARG A 19 12.66 -15.22 -7.91
CA ARG A 19 11.78 -15.72 -6.84
C ARG A 19 12.10 -15.15 -5.45
N GLN A 20 13.25 -14.53 -5.21
CA GLN A 20 13.71 -14.27 -3.84
C GLN A 20 13.74 -12.81 -3.39
N GLN A 21 13.55 -11.83 -4.27
CA GLN A 21 13.88 -10.43 -3.94
C GLN A 21 12.96 -9.84 -2.85
N CYS A 22 11.64 -9.82 -3.05
CA CYS A 22 10.71 -9.25 -2.07
C CYS A 22 10.70 -10.01 -0.72
N LEU A 23 10.89 -11.34 -0.73
CA LEU A 23 11.05 -12.14 0.50
C LEU A 23 12.37 -11.87 1.23
N LYS A 24 13.45 -11.52 0.51
CA LYS A 24 14.73 -11.08 1.11
C LYS A 24 14.58 -9.68 1.71
N GLU A 25 13.90 -8.77 1.02
CA GLU A 25 13.64 -7.42 1.54
C GLU A 25 12.77 -7.45 2.79
N LEU A 26 11.73 -8.28 2.84
CA LEU A 26 10.94 -8.50 4.05
C LEU A 26 11.82 -8.92 5.25
N LYS A 27 12.84 -9.76 5.04
CA LYS A 27 13.78 -10.17 6.09
C LYS A 27 14.71 -9.03 6.52
N ASN A 28 15.12 -8.17 5.59
CA ASN A 28 15.99 -7.03 5.88
C ASN A 28 15.23 -5.86 6.53
N LEU A 29 13.93 -5.73 6.23
CA LEU A 29 13.09 -4.66 6.78
C LEU A 29 12.74 -4.91 8.25
N LEU A 30 12.52 -6.17 8.63
CA LEU A 30 12.12 -6.57 9.97
C LEU A 30 13.00 -5.93 11.07
N PRO A 31 14.34 -6.07 11.04
CA PRO A 31 15.24 -5.40 11.99
C PRO A 31 15.07 -3.88 12.06
N SER A 32 14.84 -3.20 10.93
CA SER A 32 14.70 -1.73 10.93
C SER A 32 13.46 -1.23 11.67
N VAL A 33 12.44 -2.08 11.85
CA VAL A 33 11.20 -1.71 12.55
C VAL A 33 11.29 -1.96 14.05
N TYR A 34 11.86 -3.09 14.50
CA TYR A 34 11.93 -3.43 15.92
C TYR A 34 13.26 -3.06 16.60
N SER A 35 14.36 -2.90 15.85
CA SER A 35 15.66 -2.56 16.44
C SER A 35 15.64 -1.18 17.11
N PRO A 36 15.04 -0.13 16.51
CA PRO A 36 14.91 1.16 17.18
C PRO A 36 14.08 1.05 18.47
N MET A 37 13.03 0.23 18.49
CA MET A 37 12.22 0.01 19.70
C MET A 37 13.07 -0.56 20.84
N ALA A 38 13.81 -1.64 20.56
CA ALA A 38 14.69 -2.25 21.56
C ALA A 38 15.84 -1.33 21.99
N SER A 39 16.42 -0.58 21.06
CA SER A 39 17.55 0.32 21.34
C SER A 39 17.15 1.59 22.09
N ILE A 40 15.98 2.18 21.80
CA ILE A 40 15.52 3.43 22.39
C ILE A 40 14.79 3.19 23.71
N HIS A 41 13.87 2.23 23.74
CA HIS A 41 13.03 1.96 24.91
C HIS A 41 13.55 0.83 25.80
N GLY A 42 14.56 0.08 25.36
CA GLY A 42 15.09 -1.08 26.11
C GLY A 42 14.15 -2.30 26.11
N THR A 43 13.04 -2.24 25.37
CA THR A 43 12.00 -3.29 25.31
C THR A 43 11.43 -3.42 23.90
N TYR A 44 10.85 -4.58 23.60
CA TYR A 44 10.10 -4.83 22.36
C TYR A 44 8.61 -4.48 22.49
N THR A 45 8.13 -4.22 23.71
CA THR A 45 6.74 -3.88 23.98
C THR A 45 6.63 -2.40 24.29
N ILE A 46 5.73 -1.71 23.59
CA ILE A 46 5.41 -0.31 23.86
C ILE A 46 3.90 -0.13 24.06
N TRP A 47 3.54 0.83 24.87
CA TRP A 47 2.15 1.28 25.05
C TRP A 47 1.91 2.44 24.11
N LEU A 48 0.99 2.28 23.16
CA LEU A 48 0.50 3.38 22.36
C LEU A 48 -0.75 3.99 22.97
N LYS A 49 -0.77 5.32 23.05
CA LYS A 49 -1.94 6.07 23.44
C LYS A 49 -2.97 6.01 22.32
N GLY A 50 -4.17 5.52 22.61
CA GLY A 50 -5.29 5.61 21.69
C GLY A 50 -5.63 7.08 21.41
N PRO A 51 -6.04 7.46 20.18
CA PRO A 51 -6.48 8.83 19.89
C PRO A 51 -7.58 9.31 20.85
N ASP A 52 -8.52 8.42 21.18
CA ASP A 52 -9.68 8.67 22.06
C ASP A 52 -10.04 7.43 22.92
N GLY A 53 -9.11 6.47 23.05
CA GLY A 53 -9.38 5.12 23.58
C GLY A 53 -8.35 4.63 24.59
N PRO A 54 -8.52 3.40 25.12
CA PRO A 54 -7.58 2.81 26.06
C PRO A 54 -6.20 2.63 25.41
N ASN A 55 -5.15 2.65 26.23
CA ASN A 55 -3.80 2.38 25.77
C ASN A 55 -3.71 0.95 25.20
N GLU A 56 -3.14 0.82 24.01
CA GLU A 56 -2.90 -0.48 23.37
C GLU A 56 -1.44 -0.88 23.58
N VAL A 57 -1.21 -2.13 24.00
CA VAL A 57 0.14 -2.69 24.10
C VAL A 57 0.50 -3.33 22.78
N ILE A 58 1.58 -2.86 22.17
CA ILE A 58 2.09 -3.38 20.90
C ILE A 58 3.39 -4.13 21.15
N ASP A 59 3.42 -5.39 20.71
CA ASP A 59 4.60 -6.24 20.77
C ASP A 59 5.32 -6.27 19.41
N PHE A 60 6.55 -5.77 19.38
CA PHE A 60 7.44 -5.77 18.23
C PHE A 60 8.36 -6.99 18.17
N LYS A 61 8.09 -8.04 18.96
CA LYS A 61 8.87 -9.28 18.91
C LYS A 61 8.62 -10.02 17.58
N PRO A 62 9.68 -10.36 16.81
CA PRO A 62 9.53 -11.17 15.62
C PRO A 62 9.23 -12.64 15.97
N PRO A 63 8.61 -13.42 15.07
CA PRO A 63 8.20 -13.04 13.71
C PRO A 63 6.83 -12.35 13.67
N PHE A 64 6.70 -11.34 12.79
CA PHE A 64 5.43 -10.66 12.56
C PHE A 64 4.43 -11.55 11.83
N LEU A 65 3.14 -11.35 12.14
CA LEU A 65 2.03 -12.05 11.52
C LEU A 65 1.98 -11.71 10.02
N ARG A 66 1.55 -12.67 9.20
CA ARG A 66 1.38 -12.48 7.75
C ARG A 66 -0.03 -12.90 7.35
N ILE A 67 -0.75 -11.99 6.71
CA ILE A 67 -2.13 -12.15 6.29
C ILE A 67 -2.19 -11.93 4.79
N ARG A 68 -2.84 -12.84 4.06
CA ARG A 68 -3.12 -12.66 2.63
C ARG A 68 -4.44 -11.92 2.45
N VAL A 69 -4.47 -10.90 1.58
CA VAL A 69 -5.66 -10.05 1.38
C VAL A 69 -6.90 -10.89 1.08
N TYR A 70 -6.86 -11.70 0.02
CA TYR A 70 -8.04 -12.44 -0.46
C TYR A 70 -8.59 -13.45 0.55
N PRO A 71 -7.81 -14.45 1.02
CA PRO A 71 -8.32 -15.46 1.95
C PRO A 71 -8.86 -14.87 3.26
N GLU A 72 -8.19 -13.85 3.80
CA GLU A 72 -8.64 -13.24 5.05
C GLU A 72 -9.90 -12.40 4.83
N LEU A 73 -9.97 -11.64 3.73
CA LEU A 73 -11.15 -10.83 3.42
C LEU A 73 -12.38 -11.70 3.15
N GLU A 74 -12.23 -12.81 2.41
CA GLU A 74 -13.32 -13.79 2.20
C GLU A 74 -13.79 -14.41 3.52
N LYS A 75 -12.86 -14.72 4.42
CA LYS A 75 -13.16 -15.23 5.77
C LYS A 75 -13.93 -14.21 6.60
N ARG A 76 -13.53 -12.93 6.60
CA ARG A 76 -14.22 -11.87 7.35
C ARG A 76 -15.60 -11.57 6.80
N LEU A 77 -15.73 -11.54 5.47
CA LEU A 77 -16.99 -11.27 4.78
C LEU A 77 -17.95 -12.47 4.78
N GLN A 78 -17.44 -13.68 5.04
CA GLN A 78 -18.17 -14.95 4.89
C GLN A 78 -18.76 -15.10 3.47
N MET A 79 -18.07 -14.57 2.47
CA MET A 79 -18.49 -14.53 1.07
C MET A 79 -17.28 -14.70 0.17
N LYS A 80 -17.48 -15.29 -1.02
CA LYS A 80 -16.43 -15.35 -2.04
C LYS A 80 -16.32 -14.04 -2.79
N LEU A 81 -15.10 -13.61 -3.01
CA LEU A 81 -14.80 -12.43 -3.83
C LEU A 81 -14.72 -12.84 -5.31
N PRO A 82 -14.93 -11.88 -6.24
CA PRO A 82 -14.62 -12.13 -7.64
C PRO A 82 -13.14 -12.49 -7.80
N HIS A 83 -12.86 -13.39 -8.75
CA HIS A 83 -11.51 -13.88 -8.97
C HIS A 83 -10.55 -12.70 -9.28
N PRO A 84 -9.31 -12.68 -8.75
CA PRO A 84 -8.41 -11.55 -8.93
C PRO A 84 -8.15 -11.14 -10.39
N SER A 85 -8.17 -12.11 -11.32
CA SER A 85 -7.98 -11.85 -12.76
C SER A 85 -9.19 -11.24 -13.47
N THR A 86 -10.36 -11.15 -12.83
CA THR A 86 -11.59 -10.62 -13.45
C THR A 86 -12.00 -9.29 -12.84
N LEU A 87 -11.13 -8.65 -12.06
CA LEU A 87 -11.44 -7.40 -11.34
C LEU A 87 -11.61 -6.19 -12.25
N ASP A 88 -11.19 -6.29 -13.51
CA ASP A 88 -11.36 -5.29 -14.56
C ASP A 88 -12.75 -5.33 -15.22
N THR A 89 -13.56 -6.37 -14.95
CA THR A 89 -14.87 -6.50 -15.58
C THR A 89 -15.97 -5.75 -14.81
N PRO A 90 -16.98 -5.19 -15.51
CA PRO A 90 -18.12 -4.51 -14.86
C PRO A 90 -18.88 -5.39 -13.86
N GLU A 91 -18.94 -6.70 -14.11
CA GLU A 91 -19.60 -7.66 -13.22
C GLU A 91 -18.88 -7.76 -11.88
N ALA A 92 -17.55 -7.81 -11.89
CA ALA A 92 -16.75 -7.85 -10.65
C ALA A 92 -16.93 -6.57 -9.84
N VAL A 93 -16.94 -5.41 -10.51
CA VAL A 93 -17.22 -4.11 -9.86
C VAL A 93 -18.61 -4.10 -9.22
N ALA A 94 -19.63 -4.59 -9.92
CA ALA A 94 -21.00 -4.66 -9.39
C ALA A 94 -21.11 -5.61 -8.18
N VAL A 95 -20.37 -6.72 -8.16
CA VAL A 95 -20.30 -7.61 -7.00
C VAL A 95 -19.65 -6.92 -5.81
N LEU A 96 -18.52 -6.24 -6.02
CA LEU A 96 -17.82 -5.50 -4.96
C LEU A 96 -18.66 -4.36 -4.40
N ASP A 97 -19.43 -3.67 -5.23
CA ASP A 97 -20.37 -2.61 -4.82
C ASP A 97 -21.50 -3.16 -3.93
N ARG A 98 -22.09 -4.31 -4.31
CA ARG A 98 -23.10 -5.00 -3.50
C ARG A 98 -22.54 -5.44 -2.15
N ILE A 99 -21.33 -5.98 -2.12
CA ILE A 99 -20.65 -6.38 -0.88
C ILE A 99 -20.43 -5.14 0.00
N SER A 100 -19.88 -4.06 -0.57
CA SER A 100 -19.60 -2.83 0.18
C SER A 100 -20.88 -2.22 0.77
N THR A 101 -21.96 -2.20 -0.01
CA THR A 101 -23.28 -1.72 0.44
C THR A 101 -23.85 -2.60 1.55
N LYS A 102 -23.79 -3.94 1.40
CA LYS A 102 -24.29 -4.90 2.41
C LYS A 102 -23.59 -4.72 3.77
N HIS A 103 -22.30 -4.41 3.75
CA HIS A 103 -21.50 -4.24 4.95
C HIS A 103 -21.41 -2.77 5.41
N ASN A 104 -22.21 -1.86 4.83
CA ASN A 104 -22.23 -0.42 5.15
C ASN A 104 -20.84 0.26 5.05
N VAL A 105 -19.98 -0.22 4.16
CA VAL A 105 -18.67 0.37 3.91
C VAL A 105 -18.83 1.59 3.00
N ARG A 106 -18.43 2.77 3.50
CA ARG A 106 -18.56 4.01 2.75
C ARG A 106 -17.52 4.06 1.63
N CYS A 107 -17.99 4.02 0.39
CA CYS A 107 -17.14 4.13 -0.79
C CYS A 107 -17.19 5.54 -1.42
N PRO A 108 -16.07 6.02 -1.98
CA PRO A 108 -15.99 7.28 -2.72
C PRO A 108 -16.82 7.25 -4.02
N PRO A 109 -17.07 8.42 -4.66
CA PRO A 109 -17.97 8.52 -5.82
C PRO A 109 -17.46 7.74 -7.05
N LEU A 110 -16.15 7.64 -7.27
CA LEU A 110 -15.61 6.74 -8.29
C LEU A 110 -15.68 5.29 -7.82
N ARG A 111 -16.53 4.51 -8.50
CA ARG A 111 -16.79 3.10 -8.22
C ARG A 111 -15.90 2.20 -9.06
N THR A 112 -14.63 2.06 -8.66
CA THR A 112 -13.67 1.12 -9.29
C THR A 112 -13.39 -0.05 -8.35
N ALA A 113 -13.04 -1.21 -8.92
CA ALA A 113 -12.70 -2.40 -8.14
C ALA A 113 -11.57 -2.13 -7.13
N ALA A 114 -10.55 -1.35 -7.53
CA ALA A 114 -9.44 -0.98 -6.67
C ALA A 114 -9.90 -0.19 -5.42
N ARG A 115 -10.80 0.79 -5.58
CA ARG A 115 -11.29 1.62 -4.47
C ARG A 115 -12.24 0.85 -3.55
N PHE A 116 -13.06 -0.05 -4.09
CA PHE A 116 -13.87 -0.94 -3.27
C PHE A 116 -12.99 -1.86 -2.41
N LEU A 117 -12.00 -2.50 -3.03
CA LEU A 117 -11.08 -3.38 -2.33
C LEU A 117 -10.25 -2.62 -1.29
N ASP A 118 -9.78 -1.41 -1.60
CA ASP A 118 -9.08 -0.54 -0.62
C ASP A 118 -9.94 -0.28 0.63
N LYS A 119 -11.22 0.07 0.44
CA LYS A 119 -12.13 0.32 1.57
C LYS A 119 -12.50 -0.93 2.35
N LEU A 120 -12.71 -2.06 1.66
CA LEU A 120 -12.96 -3.34 2.30
C LEU A 120 -11.75 -3.81 3.12
N VAL A 121 -10.54 -3.68 2.57
CA VAL A 121 -9.29 -4.00 3.28
C VAL A 121 -9.11 -3.07 4.48
N GLY A 122 -9.29 -1.76 4.30
CA GLY A 122 -9.22 -0.79 5.39
C GLY A 122 -10.15 -1.15 6.55
N HIS A 123 -11.42 -1.43 6.25
CA HIS A 123 -12.43 -1.68 7.27
C HIS A 123 -12.29 -3.05 7.95
N PHE A 124 -12.02 -4.13 7.19
CA PHE A 124 -12.04 -5.49 7.74
C PHE A 124 -10.67 -6.02 8.15
N LEU A 125 -9.58 -5.47 7.60
CA LEU A 125 -8.23 -5.95 7.88
C LEU A 125 -7.44 -4.90 8.67
N GLU A 126 -7.35 -3.67 8.19
CA GLU A 126 -6.45 -2.66 8.78
C GLU A 126 -6.89 -2.19 10.17
N GLU A 127 -8.20 -2.00 10.39
CA GLU A 127 -8.76 -1.55 11.68
C GLU A 127 -8.59 -2.55 12.82
N GLU A 128 -8.34 -3.84 12.52
CA GLU A 128 -8.16 -4.87 13.55
C GLU A 128 -6.70 -5.16 13.89
N ILE A 129 -5.76 -4.64 13.09
CA ILE A 129 -4.34 -4.90 13.29
C ILE A 129 -3.80 -3.98 14.39
N THR A 130 -3.53 -4.57 15.56
CA THR A 130 -2.84 -3.90 16.67
C THR A 130 -1.34 -4.14 16.61
N SER A 131 -0.92 -5.41 16.65
CA SER A 131 0.48 -5.82 16.55
C SER A 131 1.03 -5.76 15.12
N PRO A 132 2.36 -5.61 14.94
CA PRO A 132 2.98 -5.56 13.62
C PRO A 132 2.59 -6.74 12.74
N THR A 133 1.90 -6.44 11.64
CA THR A 133 1.34 -7.45 10.75
C THR A 133 1.58 -7.07 9.29
N PHE A 134 2.08 -8.02 8.52
CA PHE A 134 2.19 -7.89 7.07
C PHE A 134 0.89 -8.32 6.41
N ILE A 135 0.28 -7.41 5.66
CA ILE A 135 -0.74 -7.77 4.67
C ILE A 135 -0.01 -7.99 3.34
N ILE A 136 -0.22 -9.13 2.70
CA ILE A 136 0.50 -9.56 1.49
C ILE A 136 -0.46 -9.96 0.37
N ASP A 137 0.07 -10.06 -0.85
CA ASP A 137 -0.60 -10.55 -2.06
C ASP A 137 -1.79 -9.66 -2.48
N TYR A 138 -1.53 -8.36 -2.65
CA TYR A 138 -2.54 -7.41 -3.10
C TYR A 138 -2.96 -7.67 -4.55
N PRO A 139 -4.25 -7.44 -4.90
CA PRO A 139 -4.70 -7.53 -6.28
C PRO A 139 -4.00 -6.52 -7.20
N LEU A 140 -3.84 -6.93 -8.46
CA LEU A 140 -3.12 -6.18 -9.48
C LEU A 140 -3.76 -4.82 -9.76
N VAL A 141 -5.09 -4.74 -9.76
CA VAL A 141 -5.82 -3.48 -9.98
C VAL A 141 -5.49 -2.40 -8.95
N MET A 142 -4.99 -2.77 -7.76
CA MET A 142 -4.56 -1.83 -6.71
C MET A 142 -3.07 -1.48 -6.77
N SER A 143 -2.31 -2.14 -7.65
CA SER A 143 -0.84 -2.16 -7.59
C SER A 143 -0.24 -2.05 -9.00
N PRO A 144 -0.38 -0.90 -9.69
CA PRO A 144 0.02 -0.76 -11.08
C PRO A 144 1.53 -0.95 -11.30
N LEU A 145 2.37 -0.59 -10.32
CA LEU A 145 3.82 -0.72 -10.40
C LEU A 145 4.36 -2.05 -9.85
N ALA A 146 3.52 -2.84 -9.18
CA ALA A 146 3.95 -4.10 -8.58
C ALA A 146 3.92 -5.23 -9.62
N LYS A 147 4.91 -6.11 -9.54
CA LYS A 147 5.01 -7.29 -10.41
C LYS A 147 3.90 -8.30 -10.09
N CYS A 148 3.39 -8.95 -11.14
CA CYS A 148 2.40 -10.01 -11.01
C CYS A 148 2.91 -11.15 -10.12
N HIS A 149 2.02 -11.73 -9.33
CA HIS A 149 2.33 -12.83 -8.44
C HIS A 149 2.67 -14.08 -9.25
N ARG A 150 3.78 -14.74 -8.88
CA ARG A 150 4.35 -15.88 -9.62
C ARG A 150 3.43 -17.09 -9.81
N THR A 151 2.51 -17.34 -8.87
CA THR A 151 1.61 -18.51 -8.87
C THR A 151 0.13 -18.16 -8.77
N GLN A 152 -0.23 -16.89 -8.59
CA GLN A 152 -1.60 -16.47 -8.32
C GLN A 152 -1.98 -15.38 -9.33
N PRO A 153 -2.59 -15.76 -10.47
CA PRO A 153 -3.00 -14.80 -11.50
C PRO A 153 -3.90 -13.70 -10.92
N GLY A 154 -3.67 -12.45 -11.33
CA GLY A 154 -4.42 -11.28 -10.87
C GLY A 154 -3.99 -10.71 -9.50
N LEU A 155 -3.06 -11.36 -8.79
CA LEU A 155 -2.41 -10.82 -7.61
C LEU A 155 -1.01 -10.28 -7.93
N THR A 156 -0.41 -9.58 -6.98
CA THR A 156 0.94 -9.01 -7.07
C THR A 156 1.80 -9.41 -5.89
N GLU A 157 3.12 -9.41 -6.07
CA GLU A 157 4.08 -9.60 -4.98
C GLU A 157 4.28 -8.29 -4.22
N ARG A 158 3.24 -7.86 -3.51
CA ARG A 158 3.21 -6.63 -2.72
C ARG A 158 2.89 -6.96 -1.27
N PHE A 159 3.47 -6.20 -0.36
CA PHE A 159 3.13 -6.20 1.04
C PHE A 159 2.96 -4.78 1.58
N LYS A 160 2.16 -4.68 2.63
CA LYS A 160 2.12 -3.53 3.51
C LYS A 160 2.32 -4.00 4.95
N LEU A 161 3.11 -3.27 5.73
CA LEU A 161 3.29 -3.50 7.15
C LEU A 161 2.38 -2.54 7.91
N PHE A 162 1.52 -3.09 8.77
CA PHE A 162 0.65 -2.32 9.65
C PHE A 162 1.06 -2.49 11.11
N VAL A 163 0.96 -1.42 11.88
CA VAL A 163 1.20 -1.37 13.33
C VAL A 163 0.18 -0.40 13.91
N GLY A 164 -0.53 -0.77 14.97
CA GLY A 164 -1.51 0.11 15.62
C GLY A 164 -2.52 0.71 14.64
N LYS A 165 -3.03 -0.10 13.70
CA LYS A 165 -4.02 0.29 12.66
C LYS A 165 -3.50 1.30 11.63
N LYS A 166 -2.18 1.52 11.55
CA LYS A 166 -1.54 2.43 10.59
C LYS A 166 -0.51 1.70 9.74
N GLU A 167 -0.48 2.02 8.45
CA GLU A 167 0.52 1.53 7.51
C GLU A 167 1.90 2.15 7.81
N ILE A 168 2.98 1.37 7.75
CA ILE A 168 4.35 1.81 8.07
C ILE A 168 5.35 1.58 6.94
N CYS A 169 5.28 0.44 6.26
CA CYS A 169 5.99 0.23 5.00
C CYS A 169 5.02 -0.30 3.96
N ASN A 170 5.25 0.12 2.72
CA ASN A 170 4.68 -0.48 1.53
C ASN A 170 5.84 -0.93 0.66
N GLY A 171 5.86 -2.20 0.28
CA GLY A 171 6.89 -2.74 -0.58
C GLY A 171 6.36 -3.76 -1.57
N CYS A 172 7.09 -3.93 -2.66
CA CYS A 172 6.74 -4.88 -3.70
C CYS A 172 7.95 -5.35 -4.49
N THR A 173 7.81 -6.49 -5.17
CA THR A 173 8.67 -6.81 -6.31
C THR A 173 8.32 -5.82 -7.43
N GLU A 174 9.31 -5.07 -7.91
CA GLU A 174 9.11 -4.03 -8.92
C GLU A 174 8.77 -4.63 -10.29
N GLN A 175 7.82 -4.01 -10.99
CA GLN A 175 7.47 -4.40 -12.34
C GLN A 175 8.58 -3.96 -13.31
N ASN A 176 9.28 -4.94 -13.86
CA ASN A 176 10.44 -4.70 -14.71
C ASN A 176 10.23 -5.02 -16.21
N ASP A 177 9.00 -5.29 -16.62
CA ASP A 177 8.64 -5.44 -18.04
C ASP A 177 8.08 -4.10 -18.57
N PRO A 178 8.80 -3.45 -19.51
CA PRO A 178 8.43 -2.12 -20.00
C PRO A 178 7.10 -2.12 -20.77
N PHE A 179 6.77 -3.19 -21.50
CA PHE A 179 5.53 -3.24 -22.29
C PHE A 179 4.31 -3.36 -21.39
N GLU A 180 4.42 -4.21 -20.37
CA GLU A 180 3.36 -4.36 -19.37
C GLU A 180 3.21 -3.09 -18.54
N LEU A 181 4.31 -2.43 -18.18
CA LEU A 181 4.28 -1.15 -17.50
C LEU A 181 3.58 -0.06 -18.35
N ARG A 182 3.90 0.05 -19.64
CA ARG A 182 3.23 0.96 -20.59
C ARG A 182 1.73 0.70 -20.65
N LYS A 183 1.30 -0.55 -20.76
CA LYS A 183 -0.13 -0.92 -20.76
C LYS A 183 -0.86 -0.43 -19.50
N ARG A 184 -0.21 -0.55 -18.35
CA ARG A 184 -0.78 -0.09 -17.07
C ARG A 184 -0.85 1.42 -16.97
N PHE A 185 0.16 2.14 -17.46
CA PHE A 185 0.07 3.60 -17.53
C PHE A 185 -1.05 4.08 -18.46
N VAL A 186 -1.25 3.42 -19.60
CA VAL A 186 -2.40 3.71 -20.48
C VAL A 186 -3.72 3.50 -19.74
N GLN A 187 -3.83 2.44 -18.92
CA GLN A 187 -5.02 2.23 -18.09
C GLN A 187 -5.19 3.35 -17.05
N GLN A 188 -4.12 3.74 -16.36
CA GLN A 188 -4.15 4.83 -15.38
C GLN A 188 -4.55 6.18 -16.01
N VAL A 189 -4.16 6.44 -17.25
CA VAL A 189 -4.62 7.64 -17.98
C VAL A 189 -6.12 7.58 -18.27
N LYS A 190 -6.66 6.40 -18.60
CA LYS A 190 -8.11 6.24 -18.75
C LYS A 190 -8.83 6.46 -17.42
N ASP A 191 -8.29 5.92 -16.34
CA ASP A 191 -8.85 6.09 -14.99
C ASP A 191 -8.84 7.58 -14.58
N ARG A 192 -7.76 8.30 -14.89
CA ARG A 192 -7.65 9.75 -14.70
C ARG A 192 -8.66 10.53 -15.54
N ALA A 193 -8.82 10.17 -16.80
CA ALA A 193 -9.82 10.78 -17.68
C ALA A 193 -11.26 10.51 -17.20
N ALA A 194 -11.48 9.40 -16.48
CA ALA A 194 -12.74 9.08 -15.83
C ALA A 194 -12.94 9.82 -14.48
N GLY A 195 -12.01 10.68 -14.07
CA GLY A 195 -12.10 11.51 -12.87
C GLY A 195 -11.29 11.02 -11.67
N ASP A 196 -10.38 10.05 -11.85
CA ASP A 196 -9.46 9.63 -10.79
C ASP A 196 -8.23 10.55 -10.70
N ASP A 197 -8.31 11.58 -9.85
CA ASP A 197 -7.22 12.54 -9.64
C ASP A 197 -5.96 11.92 -9.03
N GLU A 198 -6.07 10.74 -8.38
CA GLU A 198 -4.95 10.01 -7.78
C GLU A 198 -4.23 9.10 -8.79
N ALA A 199 -4.81 8.89 -9.99
CA ALA A 199 -4.23 8.03 -11.01
C ALA A 199 -2.95 8.64 -11.63
N HIS A 200 -2.00 7.75 -11.90
CA HIS A 200 -0.67 8.14 -12.36
C HIS A 200 -0.69 8.73 -13.78
N ILE A 201 0.24 9.65 -14.04
CA ILE A 201 0.53 10.15 -15.39
C ILE A 201 1.49 9.17 -16.08
N VAL A 202 1.37 9.01 -17.40
CA VAL A 202 2.38 8.27 -18.19
C VAL A 202 3.69 9.04 -18.14
N TYR A 203 4.76 8.38 -17.68
CA TYR A 203 6.13 8.86 -17.80
C TYR A 203 6.86 8.04 -18.87
N GLU A 204 6.92 8.58 -20.08
CA GLU A 204 7.58 7.92 -21.22
C GLU A 204 9.09 7.73 -21.00
N ASP A 205 9.75 8.69 -20.35
CA ASP A 205 11.16 8.57 -19.98
C ASP A 205 11.39 7.42 -19.01
N PHE A 206 10.46 7.18 -18.08
CA PHE A 206 10.52 6.04 -17.17
C PHE A 206 10.35 4.73 -17.94
N CYS A 207 9.39 4.64 -18.87
CA CYS A 207 9.23 3.45 -19.71
C CYS A 207 10.47 3.17 -20.56
N THR A 208 11.07 4.22 -21.13
CA THR A 208 12.30 4.16 -21.91
C THR A 208 13.46 3.67 -21.04
N ALA A 209 13.62 4.18 -19.82
CA ALA A 209 14.63 3.71 -18.87
C ALA A 209 14.48 2.21 -18.55
N MET A 210 13.24 1.72 -18.45
CA MET A 210 12.96 0.31 -18.19
C MET A 210 13.32 -0.60 -19.37
N GLU A 211 13.31 -0.09 -20.60
CA GLU A 211 13.75 -0.81 -21.82
C GLU A 211 15.27 -1.03 -21.87
N TYR A 212 16.06 -0.14 -21.25
CA TYR A 212 17.50 -0.40 -21.04
C TYR A 212 17.76 -1.57 -20.08
N GLY A 213 16.74 -1.99 -19.34
CA GLY A 213 16.73 -3.21 -18.55
C GLY A 213 16.90 -2.95 -17.05
N LEU A 214 15.78 -2.96 -16.33
CA LEU A 214 15.79 -3.02 -14.87
C LEU A 214 16.00 -4.49 -14.40
N PRO A 215 17.04 -4.79 -13.60
CA PRO A 215 17.21 -6.09 -12.97
C PRO A 215 15.99 -6.49 -12.11
N PRO A 216 15.86 -7.77 -11.71
CA PRO A 216 14.86 -8.16 -10.73
C PRO A 216 15.09 -7.42 -9.40
N THR A 217 14.25 -6.44 -9.12
CA THR A 217 14.38 -5.50 -7.99
C THR A 217 13.13 -5.59 -7.12
N GLY A 218 13.28 -5.38 -5.82
CA GLY A 218 12.18 -5.01 -4.95
C GLY A 218 12.41 -3.61 -4.39
N GLY A 219 11.31 -2.96 -4.05
CA GLY A 219 11.29 -1.67 -3.39
C GLY A 219 10.48 -1.75 -2.10
N CYS A 220 10.88 -0.95 -1.10
CA CYS A 220 10.00 -0.57 0.01
C CYS A 220 10.13 0.94 0.25
N GLY A 221 8.99 1.58 0.46
CA GLY A 221 8.90 2.88 1.11
C GLY A 221 8.51 2.71 2.56
N MET A 222 9.20 3.41 3.46
CA MET A 222 8.95 3.40 4.90
C MET A 222 8.60 4.81 5.39
N GLY A 223 7.49 4.92 6.12
CA GLY A 223 7.05 6.18 6.71
C GLY A 223 7.82 6.50 7.99
N ILE A 224 8.92 7.24 7.86
CA ILE A 224 9.77 7.63 9.01
C ILE A 224 8.98 8.44 10.04
N ASP A 225 8.11 9.35 9.59
CA ASP A 225 7.23 10.12 10.46
C ASP A 225 6.37 9.21 11.34
N ARG A 226 5.76 8.17 10.77
CA ARG A 226 4.92 7.25 11.53
C ARG A 226 5.72 6.40 12.51
N ILE A 227 6.95 6.03 12.17
CA ILE A 227 7.85 5.34 13.10
C ILE A 227 8.23 6.26 14.25
N ALA A 228 8.59 7.51 13.97
CA ALA A 228 8.87 8.51 15.00
C ALA A 228 7.66 8.71 15.91
N MET A 229 6.45 8.82 15.36
CA MET A 229 5.21 8.90 16.16
C MET A 229 5.05 7.72 17.13
N PHE A 230 5.34 6.49 16.70
CA PHE A 230 5.28 5.33 17.60
C PHE A 230 6.39 5.32 18.65
N LEU A 231 7.59 5.78 18.29
CA LEU A 231 8.71 5.88 19.21
C LEU A 231 8.49 6.96 20.27
N THR A 232 7.80 8.06 19.93
CA THR A 232 7.51 9.18 20.85
C THR A 232 6.13 9.08 21.50
N ASN A 233 5.35 8.04 21.16
CA ASN A 233 3.95 7.89 21.58
C ASN A 233 3.07 9.11 21.22
N SER A 234 3.32 9.70 20.06
CA SER A 234 2.58 10.85 19.52
C SER A 234 1.42 10.37 18.65
N THR A 235 0.21 10.86 18.89
CA THR A 235 -0.99 10.53 18.09
C THR A 235 -1.16 11.46 16.89
N ASN A 236 -0.53 12.63 16.90
CA ASN A 236 -0.55 13.60 15.82
C ASN A 236 0.82 13.72 15.16
N ILE A 237 0.86 13.71 13.81
CA ILE A 237 2.09 13.88 13.03
C ILE A 237 2.71 15.27 13.25
N GLN A 238 1.92 16.27 13.63
CA GLN A 238 2.44 17.61 13.89
C GLN A 238 3.37 17.65 15.12
N ASP A 239 3.22 16.71 16.06
CA ASP A 239 4.02 16.67 17.29
C ASP A 239 5.48 16.25 17.05
N ILE A 240 5.74 15.57 15.93
CA ILE A 240 7.08 15.11 15.54
C ILE A 240 7.71 15.99 14.46
N MET A 241 6.96 16.93 13.90
CA MET A 241 7.43 17.86 12.87
C MET A 241 7.84 19.17 13.54
N LEU A 242 9.09 19.59 13.34
CA LEU A 242 9.58 20.87 13.88
C LEU A 242 8.77 22.08 13.38
N LEU A 243 8.33 22.04 12.12
CA LEU A 243 7.55 23.09 11.47
C LEU A 243 6.41 22.46 10.64
N PRO A 244 5.28 22.10 11.27
CA PRO A 244 4.17 21.47 10.55
C PRO A 244 3.45 22.47 9.63
N ALA A 245 2.90 21.98 8.53
CA ALA A 245 2.06 22.80 7.66
C ALA A 245 0.78 23.22 8.40
N MET A 246 0.64 24.52 8.63
CA MET A 246 -0.53 25.11 9.30
C MET A 246 -1.46 25.75 8.28
N LYS A 247 -2.77 25.73 8.57
CA LYS A 247 -3.74 26.44 7.75
C LYS A 247 -3.53 27.95 7.89
N ASN A 248 -3.27 28.64 6.78
CA ASN A 248 -3.11 30.10 6.77
C ASN A 248 -4.38 30.80 7.27
N MET A 249 -4.27 31.50 8.41
CA MET A 249 -5.39 32.21 9.04
C MET A 249 -5.79 33.50 8.30
N LEU A 250 -4.92 34.03 7.44
CA LEU A 250 -5.15 35.27 6.68
C LEU A 250 -6.28 35.18 5.63
N LYS A 251 -6.67 33.97 5.19
CA LYS A 251 -7.83 33.81 4.28
C LYS A 251 -9.18 33.94 5.00
N ARG A 252 -9.23 33.89 6.33
CA ARG A 252 -10.47 34.08 7.11
C ARG A 252 -10.77 35.56 7.35
N THR A 253 -9.76 36.40 7.56
CA THR A 253 -9.97 37.83 7.80
C THR A 253 -10.43 38.59 6.57
N ALA A 254 -10.10 38.15 5.35
CA ALA A 254 -10.62 38.78 4.12
C ALA A 254 -12.15 38.63 3.97
N ASN A 255 -12.75 37.53 4.46
CA ASN A 255 -14.20 37.35 4.47
C ASN A 255 -14.91 38.06 5.64
N CYS A 256 -14.18 38.45 6.70
CA CYS A 256 -14.72 39.23 7.81
C CYS A 256 -14.50 40.75 7.63
N MET A 257 -13.58 41.17 6.76
CA MET A 257 -13.29 42.60 6.48
C MET A 257 -13.95 43.11 5.18
N GLY A 258 -15.06 42.49 4.76
CA GLY A 258 -15.79 42.84 3.54
C GLY A 258 -16.67 44.10 3.61
N GLU A 259 -16.59 44.93 4.65
CA GLU A 259 -17.42 46.15 4.81
C GLU A 259 -16.68 47.35 5.40
N TYR A 260 -15.44 47.62 4.98
CA TYR A 260 -14.89 48.97 5.12
C TYR A 260 -14.46 49.50 3.75
N ARG A 261 -15.44 50.11 3.07
CA ARG A 261 -15.17 51.07 1.99
C ARG A 261 -14.37 52.22 2.59
N ALA A 262 -13.13 52.40 2.13
CA ALA A 262 -12.44 53.66 2.27
C ALA A 262 -12.89 54.55 1.10
N ASP A 263 -13.90 55.39 1.34
CA ASP A 263 -14.17 56.56 0.52
C ASP A 263 -13.15 57.65 0.89
N ILE A 264 -12.02 57.69 0.18
CA ILE A 264 -11.23 58.91 -0.10
C ILE A 264 -10.61 58.76 -1.50
#